data_AF-A0A0F8ZL82-F1
#
_entry.id   AF-A0A0F8ZL82-F1
#
_cell.length_a   1.000
_cell.length_b   1.000
_cell.length_c   1.000
_cell.angle_alpha   90.00
_cell.angle_beta   90.00
_cell.angle_gamma   90.00
#
_symmetry.space_group_name_H-M   'P 1'
#
loop_
_entity.id
_entity.type
_entity.pdbx_description
1 polymer ?
#
loop_
_entity_poly.entity_id
_entity_poly.type
_entity_poly.pdbx_seq_one_letter_code
_entity_poly.pdbx_strand_id
1 'polypeptide(L)' 'MSDTKQVLNFVAYSVGLCCASICTSLPLDETTKRLNSECPTGVGPWEKANEGFRTGETNPCPCNENPETHKHYLFIC' A
#
# COMPACT_ATOMS: atom_id res chain seq x y z
N MET A 1 12.71 19.57 -21.10
CA MET A 1 11.52 19.69 -20.25
C MET A 1 11.63 18.56 -19.25
N SER A 2 11.94 18.87 -17.99
CA SER A 2 12.11 17.84 -16.96
C SER A 2 10.74 17.35 -16.53
N ASP A 3 10.40 16.10 -16.88
CA ASP A 3 9.22 15.42 -16.36
C ASP A 3 9.42 15.16 -14.87
N THR A 4 9.01 16.12 -14.04
CA THR A 4 8.90 15.91 -12.60
C THR A 4 7.74 14.94 -12.37
N LYS A 5 8.03 13.64 -12.43
CA LYS A 5 7.09 12.58 -12.01
C LYS A 5 6.61 12.94 -10.61
N GLN A 6 5.34 13.32 -10.47
CA GLN A 6 4.78 13.69 -9.18
C GLN A 6 4.87 12.44 -8.27
N VAL A 7 5.69 12.50 -7.23
CA VAL A 7 5.82 11.39 -6.27
C VAL A 7 4.58 11.44 -5.37
N LEU A 8 3.63 10.53 -5.61
CA LEU A 8 2.42 10.43 -4.82
C LEU A 8 2.73 9.74 -3.49
N ASN A 9 2.37 10.37 -2.38
CA ASN A 9 2.56 9.80 -1.03
C ASN A 9 1.73 8.53 -0.76
N PHE A 10 0.75 8.23 -1.61
CA PHE A 10 -0.13 7.07 -1.49
C PHE A 10 -0.61 6.64 -2.88
N VAL A 11 -0.40 5.36 -3.20
CA VAL A 11 -0.86 4.72 -4.44
C VAL A 11 -1.36 3.31 -4.13
N ALA A 12 -2.65 3.08 -4.30
CA ALA A 12 -3.24 1.75 -4.32
C ALA A 12 -3.04 1.15 -5.73
N TYR A 13 -1.97 0.39 -5.94
CA TYR A 13 -1.60 -0.10 -7.28
C TYR A 13 -2.22 -1.47 -7.61
N SER A 14 -2.78 -2.16 -6.63
CA SER A 14 -3.58 -3.37 -6.81
C SER A 14 -4.62 -3.45 -5.72
N VAL A 15 -5.91 -3.53 -6.07
CA VAL A 15 -7.01 -3.72 -5.12
C VAL A 15 -7.89 -4.85 -5.67
N GLY A 16 -7.86 -5.98 -4.97
CA GLY A 16 -8.68 -7.15 -5.26
C GLY A 16 -9.85 -7.28 -4.28
N LEU A 17 -10.51 -8.43 -4.30
CA LEU A 17 -11.66 -8.71 -3.43
C LEU A 17 -11.29 -8.79 -1.94
N CYS A 18 -10.16 -9.44 -1.62
CA CYS A 18 -9.73 -9.69 -0.23
C CYS A 18 -8.29 -9.26 0.03
N CYS A 19 -7.61 -8.65 -0.94
CA CYS A 19 -6.23 -8.22 -0.81
C CYS A 19 -6.02 -6.87 -1.50
N ALA A 20 -5.20 -6.00 -0.93
CA ALA A 20 -4.77 -4.76 -1.58
C ALA A 20 -3.27 -4.52 -1.36
N SER A 21 -2.59 -4.00 -2.37
CA SER A 21 -1.18 -3.63 -2.33
C SER A 21 -1.01 -2.14 -2.51
N ILE A 22 -0.38 -1.50 -1.53
CA ILE A 22 -0.27 -0.04 -1.43
C ILE A 22 1.20 0.36 -1.43
N CYS A 23 1.58 1.32 -2.27
CA CYS A 23 2.86 2.02 -2.19
C CYS A 23 2.63 3.37 -1.51
N THR A 24 3.38 3.66 -0.44
CA THR A 24 3.11 4.84 0.39
C THR A 24 4.35 5.31 1.12
N SER A 25 4.46 6.62 1.33
CA SER A 25 5.41 7.23 2.29
C SER A 25 4.78 7.46 3.66
N LEU A 26 3.46 7.26 3.78
CA LEU A 26 2.71 7.51 5.02
C LEU A 26 2.99 6.44 6.09
N PRO A 27 2.76 6.76 7.38
CA PRO A 27 2.65 5.77 8.45
C PRO A 27 1.55 4.74 8.17
N LEU A 28 1.65 3.57 8.81
CA LEU A 28 0.69 2.49 8.62
C LEU A 28 -0.74 2.95 8.97
N ASP A 29 -0.95 3.57 10.12
CA ASP A 29 -2.28 3.99 10.58
C ASP A 29 -2.96 4.95 9.61
N GLU A 30 -2.20 5.89 9.02
CA GLU A 30 -2.72 6.81 8.02
C GLU A 30 -3.01 6.10 6.69
N THR A 31 -2.14 5.18 6.28
CA THR A 31 -2.34 4.35 5.09
C THR A 31 -3.61 3.50 5.23
N THR A 32 -3.80 2.86 6.37
CA THR A 32 -4.99 2.03 6.68
C THR A 32 -6.26 2.86 6.66
N LYS A 33 -6.26 4.02 7.34
CA LYS A 33 -7.41 4.94 7.35
C LYS A 33 -7.76 5.41 5.95
N ARG A 34 -6.76 5.81 5.18
CA ARG A 34 -6.93 6.29 3.81
C ARG A 34 -7.45 5.19 2.88
N LEU A 35 -6.87 4.00 2.93
CA LEU A 35 -7.32 2.85 2.13
C LEU A 35 -8.78 2.49 2.44
N ASN A 36 -9.16 2.43 3.72
CA ASN A 36 -10.54 2.16 4.12
C ASN A 36 -11.53 3.24 3.68
N SER A 37 -11.07 4.49 3.55
CA SER A 37 -11.89 5.59 3.04
C SER A 37 -12.01 5.59 1.52
N GLU A 38 -10.93 5.31 0.79
CA GLU A 38 -10.89 5.40 -0.68
C GLU A 38 -11.36 4.12 -1.37
N CYS A 39 -11.19 2.96 -0.73
CA CYS A 39 -11.50 1.65 -1.29
C CYS A 39 -12.19 0.73 -0.26
N PRO A 40 -13.39 1.04 0.24
CA PRO A 40 -14.08 0.18 1.21
C PRO A 40 -14.42 -1.20 0.61
N THR A 41 -14.34 -2.26 1.42
CA THR A 41 -14.57 -3.66 0.95
C THR A 41 -16.04 -4.09 1.01
N GLY A 42 -16.84 -3.44 1.85
CA GLY A 42 -18.24 -3.82 2.11
C GLY A 42 -18.42 -5.02 3.06
N VAL A 43 -17.35 -5.72 3.46
CA VAL A 43 -17.40 -6.89 4.36
C VAL A 43 -16.62 -6.69 5.67
N GLY A 44 -15.66 -5.78 5.69
CA GLY A 44 -14.83 -5.46 6.86
C GLY A 44 -13.77 -4.41 6.54
N PRO A 45 -13.13 -3.78 7.53
CA PRO A 45 -12.04 -2.85 7.25
C PRO A 45 -10.83 -3.61 6.67
N TRP A 46 -10.08 -2.94 5.79
CA TRP A 46 -8.73 -3.37 5.45
C TRP A 46 -7.83 -3.31 6.67
N GLU A 47 -7.06 -4.37 6.89
CA GLU A 47 -6.02 -4.48 7.90
C GLU A 47 -4.70 -4.94 7.27
N LYS A 48 -3.56 -4.56 7.87
CA LYS A 48 -2.26 -5.00 7.36
C LYS A 48 -2.16 -6.52 7.49
N ALA A 49 -1.81 -7.18 6.39
CA ALA A 49 -1.56 -8.61 6.41
C ALA A 49 -0.35 -8.97 7.30
N ASN A 50 -0.46 -10.09 8.02
CA ASN A 50 0.66 -10.65 8.78
C ASN A 50 1.65 -11.40 7.87
N GLU A 51 1.17 -11.91 6.75
CA GLU A 51 1.97 -12.59 5.73
C GLU A 51 2.77 -11.63 4.85
N GLY A 52 3.84 -12.17 4.23
CA GLY A 52 4.63 -11.48 3.21
C GLY A 52 3.98 -11.50 1.83
N PHE A 53 4.63 -10.86 0.87
CA PHE A 53 4.22 -10.90 -0.52
C PHE A 53 4.47 -12.29 -1.13
N ARG A 54 3.66 -12.68 -2.11
CA ARG A 54 3.81 -13.97 -2.82
C ARG A 54 5.14 -14.11 -3.57
N THR A 55 5.78 -12.98 -3.86
CA THR A 55 7.10 -12.87 -4.49
C THR A 55 8.25 -13.12 -3.51
N GLY A 56 7.96 -13.27 -2.21
CA GLY A 56 8.92 -13.67 -1.16
C GLY A 56 9.36 -12.53 -0.24
N GLU A 57 9.00 -11.28 -0.55
CA GLU A 57 9.35 -10.12 0.26
C GLU A 57 8.50 -10.05 1.54
N THR A 58 9.07 -9.44 2.59
CA THR A 58 8.37 -9.18 3.84
C THR A 58 7.27 -8.13 3.66
N ASN A 59 6.33 -8.06 4.62
CA ASN A 59 5.35 -6.99 4.69
C ASN A 59 5.55 -6.14 5.96
N PRO A 60 5.98 -4.87 5.85
CA PRO A 60 6.25 -4.14 4.60
C PRO A 60 7.60 -4.51 3.96
N CYS A 61 7.79 -4.08 2.71
CA CYS A 61 9.10 -4.03 2.03
C CYS A 61 9.35 -2.65 1.41
N PRO A 62 10.61 -2.24 1.17
CA PRO A 62 10.91 -0.97 0.49
C PRO A 62 10.33 -0.92 -0.93
N CYS A 63 9.93 0.28 -1.38
CA CYS A 63 9.55 0.49 -2.77
C CYS A 63 10.77 0.43 -3.70
N ASN A 64 10.66 -0.22 -4.86
CA ASN A 64 11.77 -0.31 -5.82
C ASN A 64 12.12 1.05 -6.46
N GLU A 65 11.12 1.92 -6.68
CA GLU A 65 11.35 3.23 -7.31
C GLU A 65 11.85 4.30 -6.32
N ASN A 66 11.41 4.22 -5.06
CA ASN A 66 11.72 5.22 -4.03
C ASN A 66 12.00 4.55 -2.67
N PRO A 67 13.06 3.72 -2.54
CA PRO A 67 13.26 2.83 -1.39
C PRO A 67 13.50 3.56 -0.06
N GLU A 68 13.98 4.79 -0.11
CA GLU A 68 14.27 5.60 1.09
C GLU A 68 13.03 6.29 1.67
N THR A 69 12.00 6.49 0.85
CA THR A 69 10.83 7.30 1.22
C THR A 69 9.52 6.52 1.18
N HIS A 70 9.46 5.43 0.41
CA HIS A 70 8.23 4.65 0.20
C HIS A 70 8.44 3.19 0.55
N LYS A 71 7.34 2.57 0.97
CA LYS A 71 7.23 1.13 1.24
C LYS A 71 5.96 0.57 0.65
N HIS A 72 6.00 -0.73 0.35
CA HIS A 72 4.85 -1.51 -0.06
C HIS A 72 4.24 -2.20 1.16
N TYR A 73 2.94 -2.02 1.32
CA TYR A 73 2.12 -2.76 2.28
C TYR A 73 1.18 -3.70 1.55
N LEU A 74 1.02 -4.90 2.10
CA LEU A 74 -0.06 -5.81 1.76
C LEU A 74 -1.15 -5.72 2.84
N PHE A 75 -2.39 -5.54 2.40
CA PHE A 75 -3.60 -5.49 3.22
C PHE A 75 -4.54 -6.64 2.86
N ILE A 76 -5.33 -7.07 3.85
CA ILE A 76 -6.41 -8.05 3.72
C ILE A 76 -7.68 -7.52 4.40
N CYS A 77 -8.84 -8.09 4.08
CA CYS A 77 -10.12 -7.82 4.75
C CYS A 77 -10.86 -9.12 5.06
#